data_AF-A0A926MEB1-F1
#
_entry.id   AF-A0A926MEB1-F1
#
_cell.length_a   1.000
_cell.length_b   1.000
_cell.length_c   1.000
_cell.angle_alpha   90.00
_cell.angle_beta   90.00
_cell.angle_gamma   90.00
#
_symmetry.space_group_name_H-M   'P 1'
#
loop_
_entity.id
_entity.type
_entity.pdbx_description
1 polymer ?
#
loop_
_entity_poly.entity_id
_entity_poly.type
_entity_poly.pdbx_seq_one_letter_code
_entity_poly.pdbx_strand_id
1 'polypeptide(L)' 'MSKLTTDQIQQYHKEGYVAPIEILTREEALEVRNEIELIENRFPNELNNSGRYNVHLISPKLDEVVHNSKR' A
#
# COMPACT_ATOMS: atom_id res chain seq x y z
N MET A 1 17.00 -2.10 -0.82
CA MET A 1 16.86 -3.13 -1.87
C MET A 1 16.59 -4.47 -1.21
N SER A 2 15.37 -4.63 -0.72
CA SER A 2 14.71 -5.90 -0.44
C SER A 2 14.44 -6.64 -1.76
N LYS A 3 15.49 -7.16 -2.40
CA LYS A 3 15.31 -8.00 -3.59
C LYS A 3 14.54 -9.26 -3.18
N LEU A 4 13.46 -9.57 -3.91
CA LEU A 4 12.72 -10.82 -3.77
C LEU A 4 13.67 -12.02 -3.73
N THR A 5 13.34 -13.03 -2.92
CA THR A 5 14.12 -14.26 -2.90
C THR A 5 14.01 -15.00 -4.24
N THR A 6 14.95 -15.88 -4.53
CA THR A 6 14.89 -16.72 -5.74
C THR A 6 13.58 -17.50 -5.82
N ASP A 7 13.09 -18.03 -4.69
CA ASP A 7 11.85 -18.79 -4.63
C ASP A 7 10.63 -17.90 -4.93
N GLN A 8 10.61 -16.67 -4.41
CA GLN A 8 9.58 -15.68 -4.73
C GLN A 8 9.58 -15.30 -6.22
N ILE A 9 10.76 -15.13 -6.82
CA ILE A 9 10.89 -14.86 -8.25
C ILE A 9 10.36 -16.05 -9.07
N GLN A 10 10.68 -17.28 -8.70
CA GLN A 10 10.17 -18.48 -9.36
C GLN A 10 8.66 -18.63 -9.20
N GLN A 11 8.13 -18.33 -8.01
CA GLN A 11 6.68 -18.31 -7.77
C GLN A 11 6.00 -17.32 -8.71
N TYR A 12 6.53 -16.10 -8.84
CA TYR A 12 5.99 -15.10 -9.76
C TYR A 12 5.91 -15.62 -11.19
N HIS A 13 7.00 -16.22 -11.69
CA HIS A 13 7.04 -16.74 -13.05
C HIS A 13 6.07 -17.91 -13.28
N LYS A 14 5.80 -18.72 -12.25
CA LYS A 14 4.91 -19.88 -12.33
C LYS A 14 3.44 -19.52 -12.15
N GLU A 15 3.14 -18.64 -11.20
CA GLU A 15 1.77 -18.39 -10.71
C GLU A 15 1.22 -17.03 -11.17
N GLY A 16 2.08 -16.13 -11.65
CA GLY A 16 1.71 -14.76 -12.03
C GLY A 16 1.57 -13.79 -10.85
N TYR A 17 1.85 -14.23 -9.62
CA TYR A 17 1.85 -13.41 -8.41
C TYR A 17 2.86 -13.94 -7.37
N VAL A 18 3.13 -13.13 -6.34
CA VAL A 18 3.93 -13.53 -5.17
C VAL A 18 3.20 -13.05 -3.93
N ALA A 19 2.97 -13.96 -2.98
CA ALA A 19 2.43 -13.65 -1.67
C ALA A 19 2.82 -14.74 -0.66
N PRO A 20 3.03 -14.38 0.62
CA PRO A 20 3.02 -13.02 1.18
C PRO A 20 4.32 -12.24 0.90
N ILE A 21 4.24 -10.91 0.94
CA ILE A 21 5.40 -10.00 0.99
C ILE A 21 5.17 -9.02 2.14
N GLU A 22 6.09 -9.01 3.10
CA GLU A 22 6.02 -8.12 4.26
C GLU A 22 6.50 -6.71 3.87
N ILE A 23 5.57 -5.83 3.52
CA ILE A 23 5.86 -4.43 3.17
C ILE A 23 5.74 -3.50 4.38
N LEU A 24 4.66 -3.65 5.15
CA LEU A 24 4.36 -2.82 6.31
C LEU A 24 4.40 -3.66 7.58
N THR A 25 4.91 -3.12 8.68
CA THR A 25 4.64 -3.71 10.00
C THR A 25 3.16 -3.58 10.34
N ARG A 26 2.73 -4.28 11.39
CA ARG A 26 1.36 -4.18 11.89
C ARG A 26 0.99 -2.74 12.27
N GLU A 27 1.92 -2.02 12.88
CA GLU A 27 1.74 -0.63 13.31
C GLU A 27 1.63 0.30 12.10
N GLU A 28 2.53 0.15 11.11
CA GLU A 28 2.47 0.91 9.84
C GLU A 28 1.13 0.66 9.11
N ALA A 29 0.67 -0.59 9.07
CA ALA A 29 -0.63 -0.94 8.48
C ALA A 29 -1.82 -0.33 9.24
N LEU A 30 -1.73 -0.24 10.58
CA LEU A 30 -2.75 0.41 11.40
C LEU A 30 -2.80 1.93 11.15
N GLU A 31 -1.64 2.58 11.00
CA GLU A 31 -1.56 4.00 10.68
C GLU A 31 -2.22 4.31 9.32
N VAL A 32 -1.91 3.52 8.29
CA VAL A 32 -2.52 3.66 6.96
C VAL A 32 -4.04 3.52 7.04
N ARG A 33 -4.53 2.54 7.79
CA ARG A 33 -5.97 2.36 8.01
C ARG A 33 -6.60 3.57 8.69
N ASN A 34 -6.00 4.05 9.77
CA ASN A 34 -6.53 5.20 10.52
C ASN A 34 -6.57 6.47 9.66
N GLU A 35 -5.60 6.67 8.78
CA GLU A 35 -5.58 7.79 7.83
C GLU A 35 -6.74 7.70 6.82
N ILE A 36 -7.00 6.52 6.26
CA ILE A 36 -8.14 6.31 5.36
C ILE A 36 -9.45 6.63 6.07
N GLU A 37 -9.66 6.06 7.27
CA GLU A 37 -10.87 6.30 8.07
C GLU A 37 -11.02 7.79 8.45
N LEU A 38 -9.92 8.50 8.71
CA LEU A 38 -9.92 9.94 8.97
C LEU A 38 -10.42 10.73 7.74
N ILE A 39 -9.93 10.40 6.55
CA ILE A 39 -10.32 11.05 5.30
C ILE A 39 -11.80 10.77 5.01
N GLU A 40 -12.26 9.52 5.13
CA GLU A 40 -13.66 9.17 4.91
C GLU A 40 -14.60 9.91 5.87
N ASN A 41 -14.21 10.07 7.13
CA ASN A 41 -15.02 10.79 8.11
C ASN A 41 -15.04 12.31 7.90
N ARG A 42 -13.91 12.91 7.48
CA ARG A 42 -13.80 14.37 7.28
C ARG A 42 -14.24 14.83 5.90
N PHE A 43 -14.00 14.02 4.88
CA PHE A 43 -14.23 14.31 3.48
C PHE A 43 -14.90 13.09 2.79
N PRO A 44 -16.20 12.84 3.05
CA PRO A 44 -16.86 11.58 2.68
C PRO A 44 -16.86 11.21 1.19
N ASN A 45 -16.56 12.16 0.31
CA ASN A 45 -16.51 11.96 -1.13
C ASN A 45 -15.09 11.95 -1.70
N GLU A 46 -14.07 12.21 -0.89
CA GLU A 46 -12.71 12.41 -1.37
C GLU A 46 -12.09 11.11 -1.89
N LEU A 47 -12.46 9.97 -1.30
CA LEU A 47 -12.03 8.65 -1.76
C LEU A 47 -12.98 8.02 -2.79
N ASN A 48 -13.90 8.80 -3.38
CA ASN A 48 -14.75 8.32 -4.48
C ASN A 48 -14.06 8.53 -5.84
N ASN A 49 -14.46 7.75 -6.85
CA ASN A 49 -14.01 7.89 -8.24
C ASN A 49 -12.48 7.99 -8.36
N SER A 50 -11.97 9.12 -8.88
CA SER A 50 -10.55 9.38 -9.07
C SER A 50 -9.74 9.32 -7.78
N GLY A 51 -10.35 9.69 -6.66
CA GLY A 51 -9.66 9.69 -5.38
C GLY A 51 -9.35 8.29 -4.88
N ARG A 52 -10.27 7.33 -5.11
CA ARG A 52 -10.04 5.90 -4.83
C ARG A 52 -8.80 5.34 -5.52
N TYR A 53 -8.55 5.78 -6.75
CA TYR A 53 -7.42 5.28 -7.57
C TYR A 53 -6.10 5.99 -7.25
N ASN A 54 -6.17 7.20 -6.71
CA ASN A 54 -5.01 8.08 -6.53
C ASN A 54 -4.90 8.59 -5.09
N VAL A 55 -5.14 7.71 -4.12
CA VAL A 55 -5.15 8.08 -2.69
C VAL A 55 -3.82 8.69 -2.21
N HIS A 56 -2.71 8.36 -2.87
CA HIS A 56 -1.39 8.94 -2.63
C HIS A 56 -1.33 10.44 -2.97
N LEU A 57 -2.23 10.97 -3.81
CA LEU A 57 -2.33 12.41 -4.09
C LEU A 57 -3.15 13.16 -3.03
N ILE A 58 -3.87 12.44 -2.16
CA ILE A 58 -4.81 13.00 -1.19
C ILE A 58 -4.17 13.13 0.19
N SER A 59 -3.27 12.22 0.55
CA SER A 59 -2.61 12.20 1.85
C SER A 59 -1.12 11.90 1.74
N PRO A 60 -0.25 12.70 2.39
CA PRO A 60 1.17 12.40 2.50
C PRO A 60 1.45 11.02 3.14
N LYS A 61 0.62 10.58 4.09
CA LYS A 61 0.77 9.27 4.72
C LYS A 61 0.49 8.13 3.75
N LEU A 62 -0.47 8.31 2.85
CA LEU A 62 -0.75 7.33 1.78
C LEU A 62 0.30 7.40 0.66
N ASP A 63 0.89 8.57 0.43
CA ASP A 63 2.05 8.74 -0.47
C ASP A 63 3.29 7.99 0.03
N GLU A 64 3.55 7.99 1.34
CA GLU A 64 4.65 7.22 1.95
C GLU A 64 4.56 5.72 1.62
N VAL A 65 3.35 5.16 1.50
CA VAL A 65 3.15 3.74 1.18
C VAL A 65 3.65 3.42 -0.23
N VAL A 66 3.36 4.28 -1.23
CA VAL A 66 3.82 4.07 -2.61
C VAL A 66 5.32 4.37 -2.79
N HIS A 67 5.88 5.19 -1.91
CA HIS A 67 7.32 5.50 -1.86
C HIS A 67 8.11 4.60 -0.91
N ASN A 68 7.50 3.55 -0.34
CA ASN A 68 8.18 2.65 0.58
C ASN A 68 9.45 2.03 -0.06
N SER A 69 10.57 2.12 0.67
CA SER A 69 11.89 1.71 0.20
C SER A 69 12.19 0.22 0.40
N LYS A 70 11.29 -0.52 1.06
CA LYS A 70 11.24 -1.99 1.05
C LYS A 70 10.79 -2.47 -0.35
N ARG A 71 11.65 -2.22 -1.34
CA ARG A 71 11.60 -2.71 -2.72
C ARG A 71 12.68 -3.73 -2.97
#